data_AF-A0A0B1T4C4-F1
#
_entry.id   AF-A0A0B1T4C4-F1
#
_cell.length_a   1.000
_cell.length_b   1.000
_cell.length_c   1.000
_cell.angle_alpha   90.00
_cell.angle_beta   90.00
_cell.angle_gamma   90.00
#
_symmetry.space_group_name_H-M   'P 1'
#
loop_
_entity.id
_entity.type
_entity.pdbx_description
1 polymer ?
#
loop_
_entity_poly.entity_id
_entity_poly.type
_entity_poly.pdbx_seq_one_letter_code
_entity_poly.pdbx_strand_id
1 'polypeptide(L)'
;MIIHHFLTLSMMLLSYVDNFTLCGALSLLLLDNSDALLEIAKIGMYLRKRSNGVYYRFIDLAGNGAFLIFAGSWVLCRLYWYPCKLLYTSIYGAVYLGPQDGTFFPVLHIMLLLIYIMTFIGSLSLRECYGEL
;
A
#
# COMPACT_ATOMS: atom_id res chain seq x y z
N MET A 1 11.14 2.07 -0.64
CA MET A 1 10.92 0.88 0.20
C MET A 1 11.16 1.20 1.67
N ILE A 2 12.38 1.48 2.15
CA ILE A 2 12.61 1.75 3.59
C ILE A 2 11.87 2.98 4.14
N ILE A 3 11.89 4.11 3.42
CA ILE A 3 11.22 5.35 3.89
C ILE A 3 9.71 5.15 4.03
N HIS A 4 9.10 4.40 3.10
CA HIS A 4 7.68 4.04 3.16
C HIS A 4 7.39 3.22 4.43
N HIS A 5 8.12 2.12 4.65
CA HIS A 5 7.93 1.28 5.84
C HIS A 5 8.14 2.07 7.13
N PHE A 6 9.17 2.93 7.20
CA PHE A 6 9.41 3.78 8.36
C PHE A 6 8.23 4.73 8.63
N LEU A 7 7.65 5.34 7.58
CA LEU A 7 6.48 6.20 7.73
C LEU A 7 5.25 5.42 8.19
N THR A 8 4.99 4.23 7.62
CA THR A 8 3.86 3.37 7.99
C THR A 8 3.95 2.89 9.45
N LEU A 9 5.14 2.49 9.91
CA LEU A 9 5.41 2.07 11.29
C LEU A 9 5.23 3.23 12.27
N SER A 10 5.78 4.40 11.92
CA SER A 10 5.65 5.60 12.75
C SER A 10 4.19 6.06 12.86
N MET A 11 3.43 5.97 11.76
CA MET A 11 2.00 6.30 11.75
C MET A 11 1.18 5.32 12.61
N MET A 12 1.53 4.03 12.61
CA MET A 12 0.90 3.04 13.49
C MET A 12 1.19 3.33 14.97
N LEU A 13 2.43 3.66 15.32
CA LEU A 13 2.82 3.99 16.69
C LEU A 13 2.08 5.24 17.20
N LEU A 14 2.01 6.30 16.40
CA LEU A 14 1.28 7.52 16.75
C LEU A 14 -0.23 7.26 16.88
N SER A 15 -0.80 6.47 15.96
CA SER A 15 -2.21 6.06 16.04
C SER A 15 -2.53 5.21 17.27
N TYR A 16 -1.56 4.46 17.79
CA TYR A 16 -1.69 3.70 19.03
C TYR A 16 -1.67 4.60 20.26
N VAL A 17 -0.79 5.61 20.29
CA VAL A 17 -0.69 6.59 21.39
C VAL A 17 -1.99 7.39 21.54
N ASP A 18 -2.62 7.76 20.43
CA ASP A 18 -3.90 8.50 20.44
C ASP A 18 -5.15 7.60 20.65
N ASN A 19 -4.98 6.30 20.92
CA ASN A 19 -6.08 5.31 21.06
C ASN A 19 -6.93 5.07 19.78
N PHE A 20 -6.48 5.49 18.59
CA PHE A 20 -7.16 5.23 17.31
C PHE A 20 -6.69 3.94 16.63
N THR A 21 -6.56 2.85 17.40
CA THR A 21 -5.95 1.59 16.94
C THR A 21 -6.62 0.98 15.71
N LEU A 22 -7.94 1.11 15.59
CA LEU A 22 -8.69 0.61 14.42
C LEU A 22 -8.33 1.37 13.12
N CYS A 23 -8.17 2.69 13.21
CA CYS A 23 -7.83 3.53 12.07
C CYS A 23 -6.39 3.26 11.59
N GLY A 24 -5.46 3.13 12.54
CA GLY A 24 -4.08 2.72 12.28
C GLY A 24 -3.99 1.32 11.65
N ALA A 25 -4.77 0.35 12.15
CA ALA A 25 -4.82 -1.00 11.61
C ALA A 25 -5.37 -1.06 10.17
N LEU A 26 -6.45 -0.33 9.89
CA LEU A 26 -6.98 -0.19 8.54
C LEU A 26 -5.95 0.42 7.57
N SER A 27 -5.23 1.44 8.04
CA SER A 27 -4.19 2.11 7.26
C SER A 27 -3.03 1.17 6.92
N LEU A 28 -2.55 0.37 7.89
CA LEU A 28 -1.51 -0.63 7.62
C LEU A 28 -1.98 -1.69 6.63
N LEU A 29 -3.20 -2.21 6.81
CA LEU A 29 -3.74 -3.25 5.92
C LEU A 29 -3.85 -2.75 4.47
N LEU A 30 -4.31 -1.53 4.27
CA LEU A 30 -4.40 -0.93 2.93
C LEU A 30 -3.04 -0.68 2.30
N LEU A 31 -2.07 -0.24 3.11
CA LEU A 31 -0.80 0.24 2.60
C LEU A 31 0.22 -0.89 2.37
N ASP A 32 0.20 -1.93 3.20
CA ASP A 32 1.19 -3.02 3.21
C ASP A 32 0.75 -4.27 2.41
N ASN A 33 -0.56 -4.49 2.21
CA ASN A 33 -1.07 -5.69 1.52
C ASN A 33 -0.53 -5.84 0.08
N SER A 34 -0.30 -4.73 -0.62
CA SER A 34 0.27 -4.76 -1.97
C SER A 34 1.75 -5.16 -2.00
N ASP A 35 2.53 -4.84 -0.95
CA ASP A 35 3.93 -5.23 -0.84
C ASP A 35 4.05 -6.71 -0.44
N ALA A 36 3.18 -7.22 0.44
CA ALA A 36 3.10 -8.66 0.74
C ALA A 36 2.77 -9.50 -0.51
N LEU A 37 1.84 -9.03 -1.35
CA LEU A 37 1.50 -9.68 -2.62
C LEU A 37 2.67 -9.67 -3.63
N LEU A 38 3.53 -8.64 -3.62
CA LEU A 38 4.76 -8.62 -4.43
C LEU A 38 5.74 -9.70 -4.03
N GLU A 39 5.93 -9.93 -2.74
CA GLU A 39 6.85 -10.96 -2.25
C GLU A 39 6.34 -12.36 -2.58
N ILE A 40 5.03 -12.60 -2.44
CA ILE A 40 4.40 -13.86 -2.84
C ILE A 40 4.56 -14.09 -4.35
N ALA A 41 4.35 -13.06 -5.18
CA ALA A 41 4.53 -13.15 -6.62
C ALA A 41 6.01 -13.44 -7.01
N LYS A 42 6.98 -12.83 -6.31
CA LYS A 42 8.41 -13.14 -6.51
C LYS A 42 8.74 -14.58 -6.15
N ILE A 43 8.24 -15.09 -5.04
CA ILE A 43 8.43 -16.49 -4.64
C ILE A 43 7.85 -17.42 -5.71
N GLY A 44 6.64 -17.13 -6.22
CA GLY A 44 6.04 -17.87 -7.34
C GLY A 44 6.92 -17.87 -8.61
N MET A 45 7.51 -16.74 -8.95
CA MET A 45 8.43 -16.62 -10.10
C MET A 45 9.79 -17.30 -9.88
N TYR A 46 10.31 -17.33 -8.65
CA TYR A 46 11.54 -18.06 -8.33
C TYR A 46 11.33 -19.57 -8.34
N LEU A 47 10.17 -20.04 -7.87
CA LEU A 47 9.77 -21.45 -7.98
C LEU A 47 9.66 -21.87 -9.45
N ARG A 48 9.22 -20.98 -10.35
CA ARG A 48 9.26 -21.21 -11.80
C ARG A 48 10.68 -21.45 -12.33
N LYS A 49 11.66 -20.63 -11.91
CA LYS A 49 13.05 -20.70 -12.41
C LYS A 49 13.82 -21.92 -11.89
N ARG A 50 13.41 -22.50 -10.76
CA ARG A 50 14.03 -23.72 -10.16
C ARG A 50 13.54 -25.01 -10.83
N SER A 51 12.40 -25.00 -11.52
CA SER A 51 11.80 -26.21 -12.08
C SER A 51 12.51 -26.61 -13.38
N ASN A 52 13.46 -27.54 -13.24
CA ASN A 52 14.20 -28.21 -14.31
C ASN A 52 13.26 -28.79 -15.37
N GLY A 53 13.15 -28.13 -16.52
CA GLY A 53 12.85 -28.74 -17.84
C GLY A 53 11.49 -29.40 -18.06
N VAL A 54 10.61 -29.52 -17.07
CA VAL A 54 9.27 -30.13 -17.23
C VAL A 54 8.21 -29.03 -17.11
N TYR A 55 7.64 -28.65 -18.26
CA TYR A 55 6.62 -27.61 -18.40
C TYR A 55 5.30 -28.02 -17.72
N TYR A 56 5.12 -27.67 -16.45
CA TYR A 56 3.83 -27.76 -15.77
C TYR A 56 3.01 -26.50 -16.04
N ARG A 57 2.00 -26.61 -16.91
CA ARG A 57 1.07 -25.50 -17.28
C ARG A 57 0.44 -24.80 -16.07
N PHE A 58 0.28 -25.51 -14.96
CA PHE A 58 -0.26 -24.97 -13.70
C PHE A 58 0.64 -23.92 -13.05
N ILE A 59 1.97 -24.06 -13.14
CA ILE A 59 2.92 -23.12 -12.51
C ILE A 59 2.99 -21.83 -13.34
N ASP A 60 2.91 -21.92 -14.67
CA ASP A 60 2.83 -20.73 -15.53
C ASP A 60 1.52 -19.97 -15.33
N LEU A 61 0.40 -20.67 -15.22
CA LEU A 61 -0.89 -20.06 -14.94
C LEU A 61 -0.91 -19.40 -13.55
N ALA A 62 -0.32 -20.05 -12.54
CA ALA A 62 -0.20 -19.49 -11.20
C ALA A 62 0.70 -18.25 -11.16
N GLY A 63 1.81 -18.23 -11.91
CA GLY A 63 2.70 -17.07 -12.01
C GLY A 63 2.02 -15.86 -12.66
N ASN A 64 1.35 -16.07 -13.80
CA ASN A 64 0.59 -15.00 -14.46
C ASN A 64 -0.60 -14.52 -13.62
N GLY A 65 -1.30 -15.46 -12.97
CA GLY A 65 -2.39 -15.15 -12.04
C GLY A 65 -1.93 -14.32 -10.84
N ALA A 66 -0.82 -14.70 -10.20
CA ALA A 66 -0.25 -13.95 -9.08
C ALA A 66 0.16 -12.53 -9.49
N PHE A 67 0.72 -12.36 -10.69
CA PHE A 67 1.06 -11.03 -11.21
C PHE A 67 -0.18 -10.17 -11.47
N LEU A 68 -1.25 -10.76 -12.03
CA LEU A 68 -2.51 -10.04 -12.29
C LEU A 68 -3.22 -9.64 -10.99
N ILE A 69 -3.26 -10.55 -10.00
CA ILE A 69 -3.82 -10.28 -8.67
C ILE A 69 -3.02 -9.18 -7.98
N PHE A 70 -1.68 -9.23 -8.06
CA PHE A 70 -0.82 -8.17 -7.56
C PHE A 70 -1.16 -6.83 -8.24
N ALA A 71 -1.18 -6.76 -9.57
CA ALA A 71 -1.46 -5.53 -10.31
C ALA A 71 -2.84 -4.96 -9.97
N GLY A 72 -3.87 -5.81 -9.88
CA GLY A 72 -5.22 -5.42 -9.47
C GLY A 72 -5.26 -4.89 -8.03
N SER A 73 -4.62 -5.60 -7.09
CA SER A 73 -4.55 -5.18 -5.69
C SER A 73 -3.81 -3.85 -5.50
N TRP A 74 -2.77 -3.61 -6.29
CA TRP A 74 -1.97 -2.39 -6.24
C TRP A 74 -2.80 -1.18 -6.71
N VAL A 75 -3.53 -1.31 -7.82
CA VAL A 75 -4.41 -0.23 -8.31
C VAL A 75 -5.55 0.02 -7.32
N LEU A 76 -6.21 -1.03 -6.82
CA LEU A 76 -7.34 -0.88 -5.90
C LEU A 76 -6.92 -0.27 -4.56
N CYS A 77 -5.93 -0.85 -3.89
CA CYS A 77 -5.51 -0.40 -2.57
C CYS A 77 -4.81 0.96 -2.64
N ARG A 78 -3.86 1.13 -3.57
CA ARG A 78 -2.95 2.28 -3.56
C ARG A 78 -3.47 3.48 -4.35
N LEU A 79 -4.25 3.27 -5.42
CA LEU A 79 -4.78 4.35 -6.26
C LEU A 79 -6.23 4.72 -5.95
N TYR A 80 -7.07 3.77 -5.54
CA TYR A 80 -8.50 4.03 -5.34
C TYR A 80 -8.90 4.18 -3.87
N TRP A 81 -8.65 3.16 -3.05
CA TRP A 81 -9.07 3.18 -1.64
C TRP A 81 -8.26 4.16 -0.79
N TYR A 82 -6.97 4.33 -1.08
CA TYR A 82 -6.11 5.23 -0.33
C TYR A 82 -6.55 6.71 -0.43
N PRO A 83 -6.67 7.34 -1.62
CA PRO A 83 -7.09 8.74 -1.71
C PRO A 83 -8.59 8.95 -1.47
N CYS A 84 -9.47 8.08 -1.98
CA CYS A 84 -10.90 8.36 -1.93
C CYS A 84 -11.54 8.02 -0.59
N LYS A 85 -11.07 6.99 0.11
CA LYS A 85 -11.64 6.59 1.40
C LYS A 85 -10.78 7.10 2.54
N LEU A 86 -9.50 6.76 2.57
CA LEU A 86 -8.67 6.96 3.75
C LEU A 86 -8.27 8.43 3.97
N LEU A 87 -7.85 9.11 2.89
CA LEU A 87 -7.53 10.54 2.94
C LEU A 87 -8.80 11.38 3.18
N TYR A 88 -9.91 11.06 2.51
CA TYR A 88 -11.21 11.70 2.76
C TYR A 88 -11.68 11.54 4.21
N THR A 89 -11.61 10.33 4.77
CA THR A 89 -11.97 10.10 6.18
C THR A 89 -11.02 10.80 7.13
N SER A 90 -9.75 10.97 6.79
CA SER A 90 -8.81 11.72 7.63
C SER A 90 -9.14 13.21 7.65
N ILE A 91 -9.51 13.81 6.51
CA ILE A 91 -9.86 15.23 6.42
C ILE A 91 -11.21 15.48 7.09
N TYR A 92 -12.22 14.71 6.72
CA TYR A 92 -13.57 14.85 7.27
C TYR A 92 -13.60 14.48 8.76
N GLY A 93 -12.88 13.43 9.14
CA GLY A 93 -12.71 13.00 10.52
C GLY A 93 -11.99 14.05 11.37
N ALA A 94 -10.89 14.63 10.88
CA ALA A 94 -10.16 15.67 11.60
C ALA A 94 -10.96 16.96 11.80
N VAL A 95 -11.81 17.34 10.83
CA VAL A 95 -12.57 18.60 10.89
C VAL A 95 -13.88 18.47 11.66
N TYR A 96 -14.61 17.35 11.52
CA TYR A 96 -16.01 17.25 11.98
C TYR A 96 -16.30 16.23 13.08
N LEU A 97 -15.50 15.15 13.21
CA LEU A 97 -15.83 14.00 14.08
C LEU A 97 -14.78 13.70 15.15
N GLY A 98 -13.57 14.25 15.01
CA GLY A 98 -12.47 14.01 15.93
C GLY A 98 -12.64 14.80 17.23
N PRO A 99 -12.30 14.21 18.39
CA PRO A 99 -12.01 15.00 19.59
C PRO A 99 -10.91 16.00 19.22
N GLN A 100 -11.19 17.31 19.31
CA GLN A 100 -10.19 18.34 19.01
C GLN A 100 -9.01 18.35 20.01
N ASP A 101 -9.09 17.50 21.03
CA ASP A 101 -8.11 17.33 22.10
C ASP A 101 -6.94 16.38 21.72
N GLY A 102 -7.02 15.69 20.59
CA GLY A 102 -5.96 14.78 20.12
C GLY A 102 -4.77 15.54 19.54
N THR A 103 -3.72 15.72 20.34
CA THR A 103 -2.54 16.56 20.00
C THR A 103 -1.80 16.11 18.73
N PHE A 104 -1.82 14.82 18.38
CA PHE A 104 -1.05 14.27 17.25
C PHE A 104 -1.86 14.00 15.98
N PHE A 105 -3.17 14.30 15.95
CA PHE A 105 -4.00 14.22 14.74
C PHE A 105 -3.44 14.97 13.51
N PRO A 106 -2.97 16.23 13.62
CA PRO A 106 -2.40 16.93 12.47
C PRO A 106 -1.11 16.29 11.96
N VAL A 107 -0.32 15.69 12.87
CA VAL A 107 0.90 14.95 12.49
C VAL A 107 0.55 13.70 11.70
N LEU A 108 -0.45 12.93 12.15
CA LEU A 108 -0.96 11.76 11.42
C LEU A 108 -1.44 12.13 10.01
N HIS A 109 -2.15 13.25 9.87
CA HIS A 109 -2.62 13.73 8.57
C HIS A 109 -1.47 14.11 7.62
N ILE A 110 -0.44 14.81 8.12
CA ILE A 110 0.73 15.17 7.32
C ILE A 110 1.48 13.92 6.85
N MET A 111 1.65 12.92 7.73
CA MET A 111 2.31 11.66 7.37
C MET A 111 1.52 10.88 6.30
N LEU A 112 0.20 10.86 6.40
CA LEU A 112 -0.66 10.26 5.39
C LEU A 112 -0.53 10.97 4.03
N LEU A 113 -0.48 12.30 4.04
CA LEU A 113 -0.28 13.09 2.82
C LEU A 113 1.11 12.86 2.19
N LEU A 114 2.15 12.69 3.01
CA LEU A 114 3.49 12.32 2.52
C LEU A 114 3.50 10.97 1.81
N ILE A 115 2.86 9.94 2.37
CA ILE A 115 2.73 8.62 1.70
C ILE A 115 1.94 8.74 0.38
N TYR A 116 0.89 9.57 0.36
CA TYR A 116 0.14 9.83 -0.87
C TYR A 116 1.03 10.42 -1.97
N ILE A 117 1.79 11.47 -1.63
CA ILE A 117 2.72 12.11 -2.56
C ILE A 117 3.76 11.11 -3.06
N MET A 118 4.34 10.30 -2.16
CA MET A 118 5.30 9.26 -2.54
C MET A 118 4.70 8.23 -3.51
N THR A 119 3.45 7.83 -3.28
CA THR A 119 2.72 6.90 -4.16
C THR A 119 2.44 7.53 -5.52
N PHE A 120 2.02 8.80 -5.54
CA PHE A 120 1.74 9.54 -6.75
C PHE A 120 3.00 9.70 -7.61
N ILE A 121 4.11 10.14 -7.01
CA ILE A 121 5.41 10.27 -7.70
C ILE A 121 5.86 8.93 -8.27
N GLY A 122 5.74 7.84 -7.50
CA GLY A 122 6.09 6.50 -7.99
C GLY A 122 5.23 6.05 -9.18
N SER A 123 3.95 6.40 -9.19
CA SER A 123 3.05 6.10 -10.32
C SER A 123 3.37 6.94 -11.57
N LEU A 124 3.83 8.17 -11.40
CA LEU A 124 4.27 9.04 -12.51
C LEU A 124 5.55 8.50 -13.15
N SER A 125 6.53 8.10 -12.35
CA SER A 125 7.76 7.48 -12.86
C SER A 125 7.50 6.19 -13.65
N LEU A 126 6.51 5.39 -13.25
CA LEU A 126 6.09 4.21 -14.02
C LEU A 126 5.41 4.59 -15.34
N ARG A 127 4.63 5.68 -15.38
CA ARG A 127 4.03 6.18 -16.63
C ARG A 127 5.08 6.67 -17.62
N GLU A 128 6.10 7.37 -17.16
CA GLU A 128 7.21 7.80 -18.04
C GLU A 128 7.98 6.59 -18.59
N CYS A 129 8.23 5.58 -17.74
CA CYS A 129 8.95 4.38 -18.13
C CYS A 129 8.17 3.47 -19.10
N TYR A 130 6.83 3.46 -19.03
CA TYR A 130 5.96 2.73 -19.97
C TYR A 130 5.47 3.57 -21.16
N GLY A 131 5.60 4.91 -21.12
CA GLY A 131 5.25 5.81 -22.22
C GLY A 131 6.33 5.93 -23.30
N GLU A 132 7.54 5.44 -23.01
CA GLU A 132 8.70 5.37 -23.91
C GLU A 132 8.80 4.00 -24.65
N LEU A 133 7.78 3.14 -24.54
CA LEU A 133 7.64 1.84 -25.21
C LEU A 133 6.49 1.86 -26.22
#